data_AF-A0A238BP56-F1
#
_entry.id   AF-A0A238BP56-F1
#
_cell.length_a   1.000
_cell.length_b   1.000
_cell.length_c   1.000
_cell.angle_alpha   90.00
_cell.angle_beta   90.00
_cell.angle_gamma   90.00
#
_symmetry.space_group_name_H-M   'P 1'
#
loop_
_entity.id
_entity.type
_entity.pdbx_description
1 polymer ?
#
loop_
_entity_poly.entity_id
_entity_poly.type
_entity_poly.pdbx_seq_one_letter_code
_entity_poly.pdbx_strand_id
1 'polypeptide(L)'
;MLTTLFSVILILIGSWLDYGKCSSTAFDSRPIHYDAIIASLGTYMFGFGGHVVFPSVQHDMKYPKKFKCSAIFAFTAMALIYLPVSLVGHAAYGYSLHDSVINSIQKLHIICYASVYSFAQMTFDQPITKYLYTSIQFICLHAFSNE
;
A
#
# COMPACT_ATOMS: atom_id res chain seq x y z
N MET A 1 -2.98 7.31 -7.93
CA MET A 1 -4.22 6.63 -7.46
C MET A 1 -4.88 5.75 -8.53
N LEU A 2 -5.13 6.23 -9.76
CA LEU A 2 -5.76 5.39 -10.78
C LEU A 2 -4.85 4.23 -11.25
N THR A 3 -3.55 4.50 -11.45
CA THR A 3 -2.55 3.50 -11.85
C THR A 3 -2.36 2.40 -10.79
N THR A 4 -2.44 2.73 -9.50
CA THR A 4 -2.42 1.74 -8.41
C THR A 4 -3.65 0.86 -8.39
N LEU A 5 -4.83 1.41 -8.71
CA LEU A 5 -6.04 0.59 -8.82
C LEU A 5 -5.90 -0.41 -9.98
N PHE A 6 -5.37 0.03 -11.13
CA PHE A 6 -5.06 -0.89 -12.24
C PHE A 6 -4.04 -1.97 -11.83
N SER A 7 -2.98 -1.60 -11.11
CA SER A 7 -1.99 -2.56 -10.60
C SER A 7 -2.64 -3.60 -9.67
N VAL A 8 -3.48 -3.15 -8.73
CA VAL A 8 -4.19 -4.05 -7.80
C VAL A 8 -5.13 -5.00 -8.54
N ILE A 9 -5.87 -4.51 -9.54
CA ILE A 9 -6.75 -5.35 -10.36
C ILE A 9 -5.95 -6.42 -11.11
N LEU A 10 -4.79 -6.06 -11.69
CA LEU A 10 -3.90 -7.02 -12.35
C LEU A 10 -3.34 -8.06 -11.38
N ILE A 11 -2.97 -7.66 -10.16
CA ILE A 11 -2.50 -8.57 -9.11
C ILE A 11 -3.61 -9.54 -8.70
N LEU A 12 -4.85 -9.05 -8.52
CA LEU A 12 -6.01 -9.90 -8.19
C LEU A 12 -6.31 -10.91 -9.30
N ILE A 13 -6.34 -10.47 -10.55
CA ILE A 13 -6.56 -11.36 -11.71
C ILE A 13 -5.42 -12.37 -11.84
N GLY A 14 -4.17 -11.93 -11.70
CA GLY A 14 -3.00 -12.82 -11.74
C GLY A 14 -3.05 -13.90 -10.66
N SER A 15 -3.32 -13.49 -9.41
CA SER A 15 -3.42 -14.41 -8.27
C SER A 15 -4.60 -15.37 -8.42
N TRP A 16 -5.74 -14.90 -8.94
CA TRP A 16 -6.92 -15.74 -9.20
C TRP A 16 -6.66 -16.78 -10.29
N LEU A 17 -5.97 -16.41 -11.37
CA LEU A 17 -5.60 -17.34 -12.43
C LEU A 17 -4.58 -18.39 -11.96
N ASP A 18 -3.69 -18.01 -11.03
CA ASP A 18 -2.69 -18.91 -10.46
C ASP A 18 -3.29 -19.81 -9.35
N TYR A 19 -4.39 -19.41 -8.72
CA TYR A 19 -5.08 -20.18 -7.68
C TYR A 19 -5.39 -21.63 -8.09
N GLY A 20 -5.87 -21.83 -9.33
CA GLY A 20 -6.20 -23.16 -9.86
C GLY A 20 -4.99 -24.08 -10.05
N LYS A 21 -3.77 -23.55 -10.10
CA LYS A 21 -2.53 -24.32 -10.30
C LYS A 21 -1.71 -24.46 -9.01
N CYS A 22 -1.72 -23.43 -8.17
CA CYS A 22 -0.85 -23.31 -7.00
C CYS A 22 -1.54 -23.65 -5.67
N SER A 23 -2.87 -23.79 -5.61
CA SER A 23 -3.58 -24.07 -4.35
C SER A 23 -3.22 -25.42 -3.71
N SER A 24 -2.81 -26.42 -4.49
CA SER A 24 -2.50 -27.77 -4.00
C SER A 24 -1.23 -27.82 -3.12
N THR A 25 -0.27 -26.91 -3.35
CA THR A 25 0.99 -26.82 -2.58
C THR A 25 1.00 -25.67 -1.57
N ALA A 26 -0.06 -24.86 -1.53
CA ALA A 26 -0.17 -23.69 -0.66
C ALA A 26 -0.36 -24.06 0.83
N PHE A 27 -0.94 -25.21 1.12
CA PHE A 27 -1.31 -25.67 2.48
C PHE A 27 -0.30 -26.61 3.14
N ASP A 28 0.96 -26.62 2.68
CA ASP A 28 1.98 -27.42 3.35
C ASP A 28 2.25 -26.85 4.76
N SER A 29 2.11 -27.69 5.79
CA SER A 29 2.05 -27.26 7.19
C SER A 29 3.44 -26.90 7.72
N ARG A 30 3.87 -25.66 7.50
CA ARG A 30 5.12 -25.13 8.06
C ARG A 30 4.92 -24.63 9.50
N PRO A 31 5.95 -24.73 10.35
CA PRO A 31 5.88 -24.21 11.71
C PRO A 31 5.70 -22.69 11.72
N ILE A 32 4.93 -22.19 12.69
CA ILE A 32 4.67 -20.76 12.87
C ILE A 32 5.93 -20.11 13.46
N HIS A 33 6.49 -19.13 12.74
CA HIS A 33 7.63 -18.34 13.21
C HIS A 33 7.15 -17.04 13.87
N TYR A 34 7.45 -16.85 15.15
CA TYR A 34 7.05 -15.65 15.90
C TYR A 34 7.68 -14.36 15.34
N ASP A 35 8.90 -14.43 14.80
CA ASP A 35 9.57 -13.29 14.17
C ASP A 35 8.78 -12.74 12.98
N ALA A 36 8.19 -13.64 12.17
CA ALA A 36 7.36 -13.25 11.03
C ALA A 36 6.04 -12.58 11.44
N ILE A 37 5.47 -13.00 12.59
CA ILE A 37 4.28 -12.36 13.16
C ILE A 37 4.62 -10.93 13.61
N ILE A 38 5.74 -10.74 14.30
CA ILE A 38 6.15 -9.41 14.77
C ILE A 38 6.49 -8.50 13.58
N ALA A 39 7.20 -9.01 12.57
CA ALA A 39 7.56 -8.26 11.37
C ALA A 39 6.34 -7.84 10.53
N SER A 40 5.37 -8.75 10.36
CA SER A 40 4.12 -8.45 9.65
C SER A 40 3.27 -7.42 10.41
N LEU A 41 3.18 -7.53 11.74
CA LEU A 41 2.54 -6.53 12.57
C LEU A 41 3.22 -5.16 12.45
N GLY A 42 4.55 -5.11 12.47
CA GLY A 42 5.33 -3.88 12.29
C GLY A 42 5.06 -3.22 10.93
N THR A 43 5.01 -4.03 9.86
CA THR A 43 4.69 -3.55 8.51
C THR A 43 3.26 -3.00 8.42
N TYR A 44 2.31 -3.69 9.04
CA TYR A 44 0.93 -3.24 9.12
C TYR A 44 0.84 -1.89 9.85
N MET A 45 1.44 -1.77 11.04
CA MET A 45 1.44 -0.52 11.82
C MET A 45 2.12 0.64 11.08
N PHE A 46 3.22 0.37 10.37
CA PHE A 46 3.92 1.36 9.56
C PHE A 46 3.00 1.95 8.47
N GLY A 47 2.17 1.12 7.83
CA GLY A 47 1.20 1.57 6.83
C GLY A 47 0.14 2.56 7.36
N PHE A 48 -0.14 2.55 8.67
CA PHE A 48 -1.08 3.49 9.31
C PHE A 48 -0.39 4.73 9.93
N GLY A 49 0.91 4.93 9.69
CA GLY A 49 1.71 6.01 10.25
C GLY A 49 1.42 7.44 9.76
N GLY A 50 0.25 7.71 9.16
CA GLY A 50 -0.09 8.99 8.52
C GLY A 50 -0.83 10.04 9.39
N HIS A 51 -1.00 9.76 10.68
CA HIS A 51 -1.89 10.57 11.56
C HIS A 51 -1.41 12.01 11.77
N VAL A 52 -0.11 12.28 11.66
CA VAL A 52 0.47 13.63 11.79
C VAL A 52 -0.06 14.61 10.74
N VAL A 53 -0.54 14.10 9.61
CA VAL A 53 -1.05 14.90 8.49
C VAL A 53 -2.54 15.25 8.68
N PHE A 54 -3.23 14.61 9.62
CA PHE A 54 -4.68 14.78 9.82
C PHE A 54 -5.08 16.20 10.24
N PRO A 55 -4.35 16.90 11.14
CA PRO A 55 -4.67 18.28 11.49
C PRO A 55 -4.60 19.22 10.29
N SER A 56 -3.58 19.08 9.44
CA SER A 56 -3.42 19.88 8.22
C SER A 56 -4.55 19.59 7.22
N VAL A 57 -4.87 18.31 6.98
CA VAL A 57 -5.99 17.93 6.10
C VAL A 57 -7.31 18.48 6.62
N GLN A 58 -7.54 18.41 7.93
CA GLN A 58 -8.75 18.97 8.53
C GLN A 58 -8.82 20.50 8.36
N HIS A 59 -7.68 21.20 8.42
CA HIS A 59 -7.62 22.65 8.20
C HIS A 59 -7.88 23.02 6.74
N ASP A 60 -7.41 22.21 5.79
CA ASP A 60 -7.58 22.43 4.35
C ASP A 60 -8.99 22.04 3.82
N MET A 61 -9.78 21.33 4.62
CA MET A 61 -11.15 20.95 4.25
C MET A 61 -12.10 22.15 4.25
N LYS A 62 -12.85 22.34 3.15
CA LYS A 62 -13.95 23.31 3.04
C LYS A 62 -14.98 23.20 4.18
N TYR A 63 -15.18 22.00 4.73
CA TYR A 63 -16.06 21.73 5.87
C TYR A 63 -15.36 20.86 6.92
N PRO A 64 -14.60 21.45 7.87
CA PRO A 64 -13.79 20.70 8.84
C PRO A 64 -14.63 19.81 9.77
N LYS A 65 -15.88 20.19 10.04
CA LYS A 65 -16.83 19.39 10.85
C LYS A 65 -17.15 18.02 10.23
N LYS A 66 -16.91 17.82 8.94
CA LYS A 66 -17.16 16.55 8.22
C LYS A 66 -15.90 15.67 8.06
N PHE A 67 -14.77 16.04 8.69
CA PHE A 67 -13.52 15.28 8.62
C PHE A 67 -13.70 13.80 9.01
N LYS A 68 -14.46 13.54 10.09
CA LYS A 68 -14.71 12.16 10.56
C LYS A 68 -15.38 11.28 9.49
N CYS A 69 -16.37 11.81 8.77
CA CYS A 69 -17.04 11.04 7.71
C CYS A 69 -16.08 10.73 6.55
N SER A 70 -15.23 11.69 6.18
CA SER A 70 -14.23 11.49 5.12
C SER A 70 -13.14 10.50 5.54
N ALA A 71 -12.70 10.53 6.81
CA ALA A 71 -11.72 9.59 7.33
C ALA A 71 -12.28 8.16 7.38
N ILE A 72 -13.51 7.97 7.89
CA ILE A 72 -14.17 6.66 7.91
C ILE A 72 -14.30 6.10 6.50
N PHE A 73 -14.71 6.92 5.53
CA PHE A 73 -14.80 6.50 4.13
C PHE A 73 -13.43 6.07 3.58
N ALA A 74 -12.37 6.85 3.83
CA ALA A 74 -11.02 6.52 3.38
C ALA A 74 -10.51 5.19 3.97
N PHE A 75 -10.65 4.99 5.29
CA PHE A 75 -10.24 3.74 5.95
C PHE A 75 -11.07 2.54 5.46
N THR A 76 -12.37 2.73 5.23
CA THR A 76 -13.25 1.68 4.70
C THR A 76 -12.86 1.30 3.28
N ALA A 77 -12.59 2.28 2.41
CA ALA A 77 -12.13 2.05 1.05
C ALA A 77 -10.78 1.32 1.02
N MET A 78 -9.85 1.67 1.91
CA MET A 78 -8.58 0.95 2.04
C MET A 78 -8.81 -0.49 2.50
N ALA A 79 -9.65 -0.73 3.51
CA ALA A 79 -9.97 -2.09 3.94
C ALA A 79 -10.56 -2.93 2.80
N LEU A 80 -11.46 -2.36 1.98
CA LEU A 80 -12.07 -3.05 0.84
C LEU A 80 -11.08 -3.41 -0.27
N ILE A 81 -9.95 -2.71 -0.38
CA ILE A 81 -8.91 -3.01 -1.38
C ILE A 81 -7.88 -3.99 -0.81
N TYR A 82 -7.43 -3.77 0.42
CA TYR A 82 -6.38 -4.58 1.03
C TYR A 82 -6.85 -5.98 1.42
N LEU A 83 -8.06 -6.12 1.98
CA LEU A 83 -8.58 -7.42 2.40
C LEU A 83 -8.67 -8.46 1.27
N PRO A 84 -9.29 -8.18 0.10
CA PRO A 84 -9.37 -9.18 -0.97
C PRO A 84 -8.00 -9.52 -1.53
N VAL A 85 -7.07 -8.56 -1.63
CA VAL A 85 -5.71 -8.82 -2.10
C VAL A 85 -4.98 -9.76 -1.15
N SER A 86 -5.04 -9.50 0.16
CA SER A 86 -4.44 -10.38 1.17
C SER A 86 -5.08 -11.77 1.18
N LEU A 87 -6.42 -11.85 1.07
CA LEU A 87 -7.14 -13.13 1.08
C LEU A 87 -6.82 -13.97 -0.15
N VAL A 88 -6.90 -13.39 -1.36
CA VAL A 88 -6.62 -14.09 -2.61
C VAL A 88 -5.13 -14.45 -2.72
N GLY A 89 -4.24 -13.55 -2.32
CA GLY A 89 -2.79 -13.82 -2.32
C GLY A 89 -2.43 -14.96 -1.36
N HIS A 90 -2.98 -14.94 -0.14
CA HIS A 90 -2.75 -16.03 0.81
C HIS A 90 -3.39 -17.35 0.35
N ALA A 91 -4.60 -17.31 -0.23
CA ALA A 91 -5.26 -18.50 -0.74
C ALA A 91 -4.52 -19.12 -1.95
N ALA A 92 -3.89 -18.29 -2.81
CA ALA A 92 -3.18 -18.75 -4.00
C ALA A 92 -1.77 -19.30 -3.72
N TYR A 93 -1.03 -18.69 -2.80
CA TYR A 93 0.39 -18.99 -2.58
C TYR A 93 0.71 -19.55 -1.18
N GLY A 94 -0.18 -19.34 -0.20
CA GLY A 94 -0.04 -19.84 1.17
C GLY A 94 1.31 -19.49 1.80
N TYR A 95 2.03 -20.52 2.26
CA TYR A 95 3.36 -20.38 2.88
C TYR A 95 4.50 -20.10 1.90
N SER A 96 4.25 -20.12 0.60
CA SER A 96 5.26 -19.85 -0.45
C SER A 96 5.19 -18.40 -0.97
N LEU A 97 4.44 -17.53 -0.29
CA LEU A 97 4.35 -16.12 -0.64
C LEU A 97 5.70 -15.43 -0.36
N HIS A 98 6.24 -14.72 -1.36
CA HIS A 98 7.39 -13.83 -1.17
C HIS A 98 6.97 -12.54 -0.42
N ASP A 99 7.96 -11.80 0.10
CA ASP A 99 7.77 -10.49 0.76
C ASP A 99 6.93 -9.51 -0.09
N SER A 100 6.98 -9.67 -1.42
CA SER A 100 6.13 -8.97 -2.37
C SER A 100 5.23 -9.95 -3.11
N VAL A 101 3.91 -9.74 -3.01
CA VAL A 101 2.88 -10.53 -3.72
C VAL A 101 3.11 -10.50 -5.24
N ILE A 102 3.58 -9.36 -5.77
CA ILE A 102 3.89 -9.19 -7.20
C ILE A 102 4.91 -10.23 -7.65
N ASN A 103 5.92 -10.52 -6.83
CA ASN A 103 6.98 -11.49 -7.16
C ASN A 103 6.55 -12.94 -6.98
N SER A 104 5.41 -13.19 -6.34
CA SER A 104 4.85 -14.53 -6.15
C SER A 104 4.05 -15.02 -7.36
N ILE A 105 3.59 -14.08 -8.22
CA ILE A 105 2.83 -14.40 -9.43
C ILE A 105 3.74 -15.09 -10.44
N GLN A 106 3.29 -16.21 -11.03
CA GLN A 106 4.15 -17.00 -11.93
C GLN A 106 4.24 -16.43 -13.35
N LYS A 107 3.28 -15.58 -13.76
CA LYS A 107 3.22 -15.04 -15.12
C LYS A 107 4.03 -13.75 -15.26
N LEU A 108 5.16 -13.84 -15.95
CA LEU A 108 6.09 -12.74 -16.21
C LEU A 108 5.43 -11.47 -16.78
N HIS A 109 4.46 -11.61 -17.69
CA HIS A 109 3.77 -10.45 -18.27
C HIS A 109 2.95 -9.68 -17.22
N ILE A 110 2.23 -10.37 -16.33
CA ILE A 110 1.42 -9.71 -15.28
C ILE A 110 2.32 -8.99 -14.29
N ILE A 111 3.44 -9.62 -13.91
CA ILE A 111 4.47 -9.02 -13.06
C ILE A 111 5.00 -7.73 -13.69
N CYS A 112 5.36 -7.77 -14.98
CA CYS A 112 5.92 -6.62 -15.68
C CYS A 112 4.95 -5.44 -15.71
N TYR A 113 3.70 -5.66 -16.11
CA TYR A 113 2.70 -4.59 -16.14
C TYR A 113 2.40 -4.03 -14.74
N ALA A 114 2.18 -4.89 -13.74
CA ALA A 114 1.91 -4.46 -12.36
C ALA A 114 3.09 -3.67 -11.77
N SER A 115 4.33 -4.12 -12.02
CA SER A 115 5.54 -3.43 -11.55
C SER A 115 5.70 -2.06 -12.19
N VAL A 116 5.45 -1.93 -13.50
CA VAL A 116 5.50 -0.64 -14.20
C VAL A 116 4.45 0.32 -13.66
N TYR A 117 3.20 -0.11 -13.45
CA TYR A 117 2.16 0.76 -12.91
C TYR A 117 2.44 1.21 -11.47
N SER A 118 2.94 0.31 -10.63
CA SER A 118 3.35 0.61 -9.25
C SER A 118 4.53 1.59 -9.23
N PHE A 119 5.53 1.40 -10.10
CA PHE A 119 6.69 2.30 -10.22
C PHE A 119 6.29 3.68 -10.76
N ALA A 120 5.39 3.72 -11.73
CA ALA A 120 4.86 4.98 -12.28
C ALA A 120 4.11 5.79 -11.20
N GLN A 121 3.32 5.14 -10.34
CA GLN A 121 2.70 5.82 -9.20
C GLN A 121 3.76 6.35 -8.24
N MET A 122 4.72 5.53 -7.83
CA MET A 122 5.74 5.94 -6.85
C MET A 122 6.50 7.17 -7.36
N THR A 123 6.87 7.18 -8.64
CA THR A 123 7.53 8.31 -9.31
C THR A 123 6.66 9.56 -9.38
N PHE A 124 5.34 9.43 -9.41
CA PHE A 124 4.41 10.56 -9.41
C PHE A 124 4.16 11.14 -8.00
N ASP A 125 4.28 10.31 -6.96
CA ASP A 125 4.12 10.73 -5.56
C ASP A 125 5.43 11.28 -4.96
N GLN A 126 6.60 10.79 -5.39
CA GLN A 126 7.91 11.32 -4.97
C GLN A 126 8.13 12.83 -5.21
N PRO A 127 7.73 13.45 -6.34
CA PRO A 127 7.88 14.89 -6.51
C PRO A 127 7.04 15.64 -5.48
N ILE A 128 5.86 15.15 -5.09
CA ILE A 128 4.99 15.80 -4.09
C ILE A 128 5.66 15.78 -2.70
N THR A 129 6.30 14.68 -2.31
CA THR A 129 7.06 14.62 -1.04
C THR A 129 8.30 15.51 -1.07
N LYS A 130 8.99 15.61 -2.21
CA LYS A 130 10.14 16.51 -2.39
C LYS A 130 9.71 17.98 -2.37
N TYR A 131 8.60 18.34 -3.02
CA TYR A 131 8.04 19.70 -2.94
C TYR A 131 7.54 20.02 -1.53
N LEU A 132 6.94 19.08 -0.81
CA LEU A 132 6.51 19.31 0.58
C LEU A 132 7.72 19.49 1.52
N TYR A 133 8.76 18.65 1.40
CA TYR A 133 9.99 18.76 2.21
C TYR A 133 10.82 19.99 1.84
N THR A 134 10.99 20.29 0.54
CA THR A 134 11.69 21.48 0.06
C THR A 134 10.92 22.78 0.37
N SER A 135 9.58 22.78 0.35
CA SER A 135 8.78 23.96 0.75
C SER A 135 8.87 24.21 2.26
N ILE A 136 8.82 23.16 3.08
CA ILE A 136 9.02 23.28 4.54
C ILE A 136 10.45 23.76 4.85
N GLN A 137 11.45 23.30 4.12
CA GLN A 137 12.84 23.74 4.29
C GLN A 137 13.09 25.16 3.78
N PHE A 138 12.44 25.60 2.70
CA PHE A 138 12.49 26.99 2.21
C PHE A 138 11.80 27.98 3.17
N ILE A 139 10.66 27.59 3.75
CA ILE A 139 9.94 28.41 4.73
C ILE A 139 10.74 28.51 6.05
N CYS A 140 11.37 27.42 6.51
CA CYS A 140 12.26 27.46 7.68
C CYS A 140 13.55 28.27 7.45
N LEU A 141 14.19 28.15 6.28
CA LEU A 141 15.41 28.93 6.00
C LEU A 141 15.14 30.44 5.86
N HIS A 142 13.96 30.82 5.37
CA HIS A 142 13.59 32.24 5.25
C HIS A 142 13.08 32.84 6.57
N ALA A 143 12.65 32.00 7.52
CA ALA A 143 12.28 32.41 8.88
C ALA A 143 13.50 32.52 9.82
N PHE A 144 14.63 31.87 9.51
CA PHE A 144 15.85 31.90 10.32
C PHE A 144 16.97 32.80 9.77
N SER A 145 16.75 33.47 8.63
CA SER A 145 17.72 34.41 8.02
C SER A 145 17.39 35.89 8.27
N ASN A 146 16.37 36.18 9.09
CA ASN A 146 15.93 37.53 9.43
C ASN A 146 15.76 37.74 10.94
N GLU A 147 16.51 36.98 11.75
CA GLU A 147 16.93 37.36 13.10
C GLU A 147 18.46 37.31 13.19
#